data_AF-A0A0F9NG33-F1
#
_entry.id   AF-A0A0F9NG33-F1
#
_cell.length_a   1.000
_cell.length_b   1.000
_cell.length_c   1.000
_cell.angle_alpha   90.00
_cell.angle_beta   90.00
_cell.angle_gamma   90.00
#
_symmetry.space_group_name_H-M   'P 1'
#
loop_
_entity.id
_entity.type
_entity.pdbx_description
1 polymer ?
#
loop_
_entity_poly.entity_id
_entity_poly.type
_entity_poly.pdbx_seq_one_letter_code
_entity_poly.pdbx_strand_id
1 'polypeptide(L)'
;EGMEIGRRHCPIGSPFLNGPIIGKDVFIPLDYIIGGLEMAGQGWRMLVECLSVGRCITLPSGAAGSAAYAVGTAGGFTRIRRQFNTPVADMEGVQEPLARIAAKTYIAQSAVNHTANMIDKGEKPAVPSAILKYHLTEMQREILTDAMDVHGGKTVTLGPRNYLGIGYSGSAVSITVEGANIMTRSLMIFGQGAIRCHPYVLKELAAKDNDDINAFDEAFFGHAGLVFGNAARAFTQAFGLGRASVPFDSSSQKYAQAVARFSAAFGLCSDAAMTTLGSDLKMRELISARLGDMLSNLYLASMVLKNWHETQPVEGEKEVMQYSLGYLLHRTEEALDGFLRNLPNRAVAVVLRAVTLPLGRRWDNPHDDLARKLARFISTDTPIRHKLLASTWTTEGEGAVENPVARYNGLLKDYDKAEQLYRKATKAYAKGELPMTALHPEERFEAALEAGIYTKEEADFMREYEAVVLEMLTVDDFPFDEFARNKETLIDHNPA
;
A
#
# COMPACT_ATOMS: atom_id res chain seq x y z
N GLU A 1 -39.31 -16.26 -9.74
CA GLU A 1 -39.64 -17.64 -10.18
C GLU A 1 -38.54 -18.12 -11.13
N GLY A 2 -38.20 -19.41 -11.16
CA GLY A 2 -37.15 -19.95 -12.04
C GLY A 2 -35.70 -19.65 -11.64
N MET A 3 -35.44 -19.03 -10.48
CA MET A 3 -34.09 -18.73 -9.99
C MET A 3 -33.78 -19.51 -8.71
N GLU A 4 -32.64 -20.19 -8.68
CA GLU A 4 -32.09 -20.89 -7.51
C GLU A 4 -30.92 -20.10 -6.93
N ILE A 5 -31.01 -19.75 -5.64
CA ILE A 5 -29.96 -19.15 -4.83
C ILE A 5 -29.87 -19.98 -3.54
N GLY A 6 -28.67 -20.40 -3.14
CA GLY A 6 -28.51 -21.09 -1.85
C GLY A 6 -27.18 -21.80 -1.64
N ARG A 7 -26.61 -22.38 -2.69
CA ARG A 7 -25.25 -22.97 -2.62
C ARG A 7 -24.21 -21.89 -2.36
N ARG A 8 -23.22 -22.18 -1.51
CA ARG A 8 -22.15 -21.25 -1.14
C ARG A 8 -20.78 -21.82 -1.46
N HIS A 9 -19.87 -20.94 -1.86
CA HIS A 9 -18.44 -21.22 -1.88
C HIS A 9 -17.83 -20.85 -0.52
N CYS A 10 -16.71 -21.48 -0.17
CA CYS A 10 -15.91 -21.13 1.00
C CYS A 10 -14.74 -20.24 0.52
N PRO A 11 -14.87 -18.90 0.50
CA PRO A 11 -13.79 -18.03 0.07
C PRO A 11 -12.61 -18.09 1.03
N ILE A 12 -11.41 -17.84 0.50
CA ILE A 12 -10.19 -17.76 1.32
C ILE A 12 -10.19 -16.47 2.15
N GLY A 13 -9.84 -16.60 3.43
CA GLY A 13 -9.72 -15.47 4.35
C GLY A 13 -11.07 -14.89 4.74
N SER A 14 -11.41 -13.71 4.20
CA SER A 14 -12.57 -12.93 4.65
C SER A 14 -13.90 -13.62 4.30
N PRO A 15 -14.86 -13.71 5.24
CA PRO A 15 -16.16 -14.29 4.97
C PRO A 15 -17.03 -13.31 4.17
N PHE A 16 -17.29 -13.64 2.91
CA PHE A 16 -18.30 -12.93 2.10
C PHE A 16 -19.22 -13.92 1.40
N LEU A 17 -20.45 -13.49 1.14
CA LEU A 17 -21.45 -14.32 0.46
C LEU A 17 -21.03 -14.56 -0.99
N ASN A 18 -20.53 -15.75 -1.27
CA ASN A 18 -20.16 -16.19 -2.60
C ASN A 18 -20.86 -17.51 -2.93
N GLY A 19 -21.29 -17.69 -4.17
CA GLY A 19 -21.96 -18.89 -4.62
C GLY A 19 -22.62 -18.72 -5.99
N PRO A 20 -22.97 -19.82 -6.67
CA PRO A 20 -23.62 -19.76 -7.97
C PRO A 20 -25.06 -19.25 -7.85
N ILE A 21 -25.52 -18.61 -8.92
CA ILE A 21 -26.93 -18.29 -9.17
C ILE A 21 -27.32 -19.06 -10.43
N ILE A 22 -28.37 -19.88 -10.35
CA ILE A 22 -28.84 -20.68 -11.49
C ILE A 22 -30.23 -20.18 -11.87
N GLY A 23 -30.41 -19.80 -13.13
CA GLY A 23 -31.69 -19.38 -13.69
C GLY A 23 -32.16 -20.35 -14.77
N LYS A 24 -33.42 -20.77 -14.71
CA LYS A 24 -34.12 -21.53 -15.76
C LYS A 24 -35.48 -20.89 -16.01
N ASP A 25 -35.75 -20.55 -17.28
CA ASP A 25 -37.00 -19.91 -17.72
C ASP A 25 -37.38 -18.67 -16.89
N VAL A 26 -36.37 -17.88 -16.49
CA VAL A 26 -36.55 -16.67 -15.69
C VAL A 26 -37.20 -15.58 -16.54
N PHE A 27 -38.42 -15.21 -16.20
CA PHE A 27 -39.08 -14.05 -16.79
C PHE A 27 -38.51 -12.76 -16.20
N ILE A 28 -37.95 -11.90 -17.04
CA ILE A 28 -37.51 -10.55 -16.70
C ILE A 28 -38.39 -9.55 -17.46
N PRO A 29 -39.22 -8.76 -16.77
CA PRO A 29 -40.01 -7.69 -17.37
C PRO A 29 -39.13 -6.66 -18.13
N LEU A 30 -39.66 -6.05 -19.20
CA LEU A 30 -38.89 -5.09 -20.01
C LEU A 30 -38.54 -3.79 -19.26
N ASP A 31 -39.36 -3.39 -18.30
CA ASP A 31 -39.12 -2.26 -17.41
C ASP A 31 -38.00 -2.53 -16.40
N TYR A 32 -37.49 -3.76 -16.28
CA TYR A 32 -36.32 -4.11 -15.47
C TYR A 32 -35.00 -3.86 -16.20
N ILE A 33 -35.01 -3.52 -17.49
CA ILE A 33 -33.80 -3.09 -18.18
C ILE A 33 -33.29 -1.82 -17.50
N ILE A 34 -32.10 -1.91 -16.91
CA ILE A 34 -31.46 -0.78 -16.25
C ILE A 34 -31.25 0.34 -17.28
N GLY A 35 -31.75 1.54 -16.98
CA GLY A 35 -31.73 2.68 -17.92
C GLY A 35 -32.83 2.64 -18.98
N GLY A 36 -33.79 1.71 -18.90
CA GLY A 36 -34.97 1.63 -19.75
C GLY A 36 -34.76 0.87 -21.07
N LEU A 37 -35.83 0.75 -21.85
CA LEU A 37 -35.86 0.02 -23.12
C LEU A 37 -34.80 0.47 -24.13
N GLU A 38 -34.46 1.76 -24.15
CA GLU A 38 -33.44 2.32 -25.05
C GLU A 38 -32.04 1.77 -24.79
N MET A 39 -31.79 1.24 -23.59
CA MET A 39 -30.53 0.63 -23.19
C MET A 39 -30.46 -0.88 -23.50
N ALA A 40 -31.49 -1.45 -24.14
CA ALA A 40 -31.44 -2.82 -24.62
C ALA A 40 -30.23 -3.02 -25.56
N GLY A 41 -29.40 -4.03 -25.26
CA GLY A 41 -28.15 -4.29 -25.99
C GLY A 41 -26.94 -3.44 -25.59
N GLN A 42 -27.10 -2.46 -24.69
CA GLN A 42 -26.01 -1.58 -24.23
C GLN A 42 -25.31 -2.06 -22.94
N GLY A 43 -25.59 -3.29 -22.48
CA GLY A 43 -25.12 -3.81 -21.20
C GLY A 43 -23.60 -3.80 -21.03
N TRP A 44 -22.83 -4.04 -22.10
CA TRP A 44 -21.37 -3.97 -22.03
C TRP A 44 -20.85 -2.56 -21.73
N ARG A 45 -21.41 -1.53 -22.40
CA ARG A 45 -21.05 -0.13 -22.15
C ARG A 45 -21.34 0.24 -20.70
N MET A 46 -22.53 -0.10 -20.22
CA MET A 46 -22.96 0.18 -18.85
C MET A 46 -22.07 -0.50 -17.81
N LEU A 47 -21.72 -1.78 -18.04
CA LEU A 47 -20.84 -2.54 -17.17
C LEU A 47 -19.45 -1.89 -17.08
N VAL A 48 -18.86 -1.54 -18.23
CA VAL A 48 -17.52 -0.94 -18.27
C VAL A 48 -17.50 0.44 -17.63
N GLU A 49 -18.54 1.25 -17.83
CA GLU A 49 -18.66 2.56 -17.19
C GLU A 49 -18.73 2.43 -15.67
N CYS A 50 -19.64 1.59 -15.15
CA CYS A 50 -19.79 1.36 -13.72
C CYS A 50 -18.50 0.77 -13.09
N LEU A 51 -17.93 -0.25 -13.73
CA LEU A 51 -16.71 -0.91 -13.27
C LEU A 51 -15.50 0.04 -13.28
N SER A 52 -15.42 0.99 -14.22
CA SER A 52 -14.33 1.96 -14.28
C SER A 52 -14.28 2.87 -13.06
N VAL A 53 -15.44 3.24 -12.51
CA VAL A 53 -15.55 4.08 -11.31
C VAL A 53 -15.38 3.22 -10.05
N GLY A 54 -16.11 2.11 -9.94
CA GLY A 54 -16.07 1.25 -8.74
C GLY A 54 -14.68 0.71 -8.41
N ARG A 55 -13.91 0.36 -9.45
CA ARG A 55 -12.55 -0.19 -9.33
C ARG A 55 -11.58 0.69 -8.55
N CYS A 56 -11.75 2.01 -8.58
CA CYS A 56 -10.84 2.95 -7.90
C CYS A 56 -11.23 3.29 -6.47
N ILE A 57 -12.42 2.85 -6.05
CA ILE A 57 -12.98 3.15 -4.73
C ILE A 57 -12.89 1.93 -3.82
N THR A 58 -13.64 0.86 -4.09
CA THR A 58 -13.88 -0.20 -3.10
C THR A 58 -12.61 -0.91 -2.63
N LEU A 59 -11.89 -1.58 -3.55
CA LEU A 59 -10.69 -2.33 -3.18
C LEU A 59 -9.52 -1.42 -2.79
N PRO A 60 -9.24 -0.29 -3.48
CA PRO A 60 -8.19 0.63 -3.05
C PRO A 60 -8.44 1.25 -1.67
N SER A 61 -9.67 1.64 -1.34
CA SER A 61 -10.01 2.13 0.00
C SER A 61 -9.86 1.04 1.05
N GLY A 62 -10.28 -0.20 0.76
CA GLY A 62 -10.05 -1.35 1.63
C GLY A 62 -8.56 -1.65 1.86
N ALA A 63 -7.72 -1.49 0.83
CA ALA A 63 -6.28 -1.60 0.92
C ALA A 63 -5.67 -0.50 1.82
N ALA A 64 -6.09 0.75 1.65
CA ALA A 64 -5.65 1.87 2.49
C ALA A 64 -6.09 1.70 3.97
N GLY A 65 -7.30 1.20 4.21
CA GLY A 65 -7.78 0.87 5.56
C GLY A 65 -6.99 -0.27 6.20
N SER A 66 -6.73 -1.35 5.45
CA SER A 66 -5.90 -2.47 5.92
C SER A 66 -4.47 -2.02 6.23
N ALA A 67 -3.92 -1.10 5.44
CA ALA A 67 -2.60 -0.53 5.65
C ALA A 67 -2.54 0.30 6.94
N ALA A 68 -3.54 1.16 7.17
CA ALA A 68 -3.67 1.92 8.42
C ALA A 68 -3.81 1.00 9.64
N TYR A 69 -4.62 -0.06 9.54
CA TYR A 69 -4.74 -1.06 10.59
C TYR A 69 -3.40 -1.72 10.91
N ALA A 70 -2.60 -2.07 9.89
CA ALA A 70 -1.26 -2.63 10.06
C ALA A 70 -0.27 -1.65 10.72
N VAL A 71 -0.34 -0.34 10.41
CA VAL A 71 0.41 0.69 11.15
C VAL A 71 0.08 0.63 12.64
N GLY A 72 -1.21 0.52 12.96
CA GLY A 72 -1.72 0.46 14.33
C GLY A 72 -1.18 -0.75 15.08
N THR A 73 -1.39 -1.94 14.52
CA THR A 73 -1.06 -3.20 15.18
C THR A 73 0.43 -3.52 15.16
N ALA A 74 1.12 -3.44 14.01
CA ALA A 74 2.55 -3.77 13.91
C ALA A 74 3.42 -2.79 14.68
N GLY A 75 3.13 -1.48 14.60
CA GLY A 75 3.83 -0.48 15.38
C GLY A 75 3.67 -0.69 16.90
N GLY A 76 2.44 -0.95 17.36
CA GLY A 76 2.16 -1.21 18.77
C GLY A 76 2.80 -2.50 19.28
N PHE A 77 2.59 -3.61 18.57
CA PHE A 77 3.12 -4.92 18.93
C PHE A 77 4.65 -4.90 19.07
N THR A 78 5.35 -4.38 18.06
CA THR A 78 6.83 -4.38 18.04
C THR A 78 7.43 -3.52 19.14
N ARG A 79 6.73 -2.47 19.59
CA ARG A 79 7.16 -1.64 20.71
C ARG A 79 7.06 -2.34 22.05
N ILE A 80 5.95 -3.03 22.30
CA ILE A 80 5.72 -3.70 23.59
C ILE A 80 6.42 -5.05 23.68
N ARG A 81 6.62 -5.73 22.54
CA ARG A 81 7.32 -7.02 22.50
C ARG A 81 8.80 -6.79 22.77
N ARG A 82 9.33 -7.43 23.81
CA ARG A 82 10.75 -7.40 24.14
C ARG A 82 11.43 -8.74 23.81
N GLN A 83 12.62 -8.67 23.26
CA GLN A 83 13.51 -9.80 23.06
C GLN A 83 14.96 -9.34 23.25
N PHE A 84 15.81 -10.18 23.84
CA PHE A 84 17.18 -9.78 24.22
C PHE A 84 17.23 -8.49 25.08
N ASN A 85 16.26 -8.33 26.00
CA ASN A 85 16.09 -7.15 26.86
C ASN A 85 15.87 -5.81 26.14
N THR A 86 15.54 -5.81 24.84
CA THR A 86 15.19 -4.60 24.08
C THR A 86 13.82 -4.74 23.41
N PRO A 87 13.09 -3.63 23.18
CA PRO A 87 11.94 -3.64 22.28
C PRO A 87 12.33 -4.14 20.90
N VAL A 88 11.48 -4.97 20.30
CA VAL A 88 11.70 -5.52 18.96
C VAL A 88 11.68 -4.40 17.91
N ALA A 89 10.91 -3.33 18.12
CA ALA A 89 10.90 -2.13 17.28
C ALA A 89 12.27 -1.41 17.17
N ASP A 90 13.18 -1.64 18.13
CA ASP A 90 14.51 -1.00 18.13
C ASP A 90 15.55 -1.86 17.40
N MET A 91 15.20 -3.06 16.94
CA MET A 91 16.04 -3.93 16.13
C MET A 91 16.03 -3.49 14.66
N GLU A 92 17.20 -3.25 14.06
CA GLU A 92 17.30 -2.70 12.70
C GLU A 92 16.58 -3.54 11.64
N GLY A 93 16.66 -4.88 11.73
CA GLY A 93 15.93 -5.78 10.83
C GLY A 93 14.41 -5.67 10.90
N VAL A 94 13.86 -5.14 11.99
CA VAL A 94 12.41 -4.89 12.16
C VAL A 94 12.03 -3.48 11.69
N GLN A 95 12.96 -2.53 11.79
CA GLN A 95 12.73 -1.14 11.38
C GLN A 95 12.45 -1.03 9.88
N GLU A 96 13.10 -1.84 9.06
CA GLU A 96 12.91 -1.82 7.61
C GLU A 96 11.47 -2.22 7.20
N PRO A 97 10.89 -3.37 7.63
CA PRO A 97 9.48 -3.67 7.43
C PRO A 97 8.53 -2.58 7.97
N LEU A 98 8.78 -2.06 9.17
CA LEU A 98 7.95 -1.00 9.76
C LEU A 98 7.96 0.29 8.91
N ALA A 99 9.11 0.66 8.35
CA ALA A 99 9.21 1.79 7.44
C ALA A 99 8.43 1.58 6.14
N ARG A 100 8.48 0.36 5.57
CA ARG A 100 7.68 0.00 4.39
C ARG A 100 6.18 0.09 4.68
N ILE A 101 5.73 -0.38 5.85
CA ILE A 101 4.33 -0.26 6.29
C ILE A 101 3.91 1.21 6.35
N ALA A 102 4.69 2.07 7.02
CA ALA A 102 4.38 3.49 7.15
C ALA A 102 4.31 4.20 5.78
N ALA A 103 5.33 4.01 4.94
CA ALA A 103 5.42 4.68 3.65
C ALA A 103 4.32 4.24 2.67
N LYS A 104 4.08 2.93 2.54
CA LYS A 104 3.02 2.43 1.64
C LYS A 104 1.63 2.83 2.13
N THR A 105 1.41 2.93 3.45
CA THR A 105 0.15 3.46 4.01
C THR A 105 -0.05 4.92 3.60
N TYR A 106 0.98 5.76 3.72
CA TYR A 106 0.90 7.18 3.33
C TYR A 106 0.65 7.36 1.83
N ILE A 107 1.31 6.56 0.98
CA ILE A 107 1.05 6.53 -0.46
C ILE A 107 -0.40 6.13 -0.74
N ALA A 108 -0.88 5.08 -0.07
CA ALA A 108 -2.21 4.54 -0.29
C ALA A 108 -3.31 5.54 0.08
N GLN A 109 -3.22 6.14 1.27
CA GLN A 109 -4.17 7.16 1.73
C GLN A 109 -4.15 8.40 0.84
N SER A 110 -2.96 8.87 0.44
CA SER A 110 -2.84 10.02 -0.47
C SER A 110 -3.54 9.75 -1.80
N ALA A 111 -3.34 8.56 -2.39
CA ALA A 111 -3.93 8.20 -3.67
C ALA A 111 -5.46 8.04 -3.60
N VAL A 112 -5.96 7.34 -2.58
CA VAL A 112 -7.40 7.11 -2.38
C VAL A 112 -8.14 8.42 -2.15
N ASN A 113 -7.65 9.28 -1.25
CA ASN A 113 -8.32 10.54 -0.91
C ASN A 113 -8.40 11.47 -2.13
N HIS A 114 -7.31 11.63 -2.88
CA HIS A 114 -7.32 12.50 -4.06
C HIS A 114 -8.15 11.93 -5.22
N THR A 115 -8.19 10.60 -5.39
CA THR A 115 -9.03 9.99 -6.43
C THR A 115 -10.52 10.08 -6.08
N ALA A 116 -10.88 9.88 -4.82
CA ALA A 116 -12.24 10.09 -4.34
C ALA A 116 -12.68 11.55 -4.58
N ASN A 117 -11.83 12.51 -4.22
CA ASN A 117 -12.08 13.94 -4.49
C ASN A 117 -12.24 14.28 -5.98
N MET A 118 -11.60 13.54 -6.89
CA MET A 118 -11.81 13.71 -8.34
C MET A 118 -13.21 13.24 -8.75
N ILE A 119 -13.64 12.09 -8.24
CA ILE A 119 -14.98 11.53 -8.53
C ILE A 119 -16.08 12.43 -7.97
N ASP A 120 -15.90 12.96 -6.76
CA ASP A 120 -16.87 13.89 -6.15
C ASP A 120 -17.06 15.17 -6.97
N LYS A 121 -16.05 15.56 -7.75
CA LYS A 121 -16.10 16.68 -8.70
C LYS A 121 -16.71 16.31 -10.06
N GLY A 122 -17.17 15.07 -10.24
CA GLY A 122 -17.77 14.57 -11.47
C GLY A 122 -16.76 14.03 -12.50
N GLU A 123 -15.48 13.94 -12.15
CA GLU A 123 -14.46 13.38 -13.03
C GLU A 123 -14.62 11.85 -13.17
N LYS A 124 -14.17 11.31 -14.31
CA LYS A 124 -14.22 9.86 -14.60
C LYS A 124 -12.80 9.30 -14.76
N PRO A 125 -12.04 9.09 -13.68
CA PRO A 125 -10.61 8.81 -13.73
C PRO A 125 -10.28 7.36 -14.11
N ALA A 126 -10.54 6.96 -15.36
CA ALA A 126 -10.39 5.58 -15.83
C ALA A 126 -8.96 5.02 -15.74
N VAL A 127 -7.93 5.83 -16.04
CA VAL A 127 -6.52 5.42 -15.95
C VAL A 127 -6.05 5.37 -14.48
N PRO A 128 -6.24 6.43 -13.66
CA PRO A 128 -6.00 6.35 -12.22
C PRO A 128 -6.70 5.16 -11.55
N SER A 129 -7.90 4.82 -12.00
CA SER A 129 -8.64 3.67 -11.47
C SER A 129 -7.89 2.35 -11.60
N ALA A 130 -7.30 2.08 -12.77
CA ALA A 130 -6.45 0.91 -12.97
C ALA A 130 -5.16 0.98 -12.13
N ILE A 131 -4.57 2.16 -12.00
CA ILE A 131 -3.35 2.41 -11.19
C ILE A 131 -3.62 2.07 -9.72
N LEU A 132 -4.69 2.65 -9.14
CA LEU A 132 -5.05 2.45 -7.74
C LEU A 132 -5.34 0.97 -7.48
N LYS A 133 -6.21 0.34 -8.28
CA LYS A 133 -6.57 -1.06 -8.06
C LYS A 133 -5.36 -1.97 -8.04
N TYR A 134 -4.47 -1.84 -9.04
CA TYR A 134 -3.28 -2.66 -9.10
C TYR A 134 -2.32 -2.34 -7.94
N HIS A 135 -1.83 -1.11 -7.83
CA HIS A 135 -0.75 -0.79 -6.90
C HIS A 135 -1.16 -0.88 -5.43
N LEU A 136 -2.39 -0.49 -5.09
CA LEU A 136 -2.80 -0.39 -3.69
C LEU A 136 -3.07 -1.78 -3.12
N THR A 137 -3.68 -2.68 -3.92
CA THR A 137 -3.91 -4.06 -3.49
C THR A 137 -2.62 -4.88 -3.42
N GLU A 138 -1.65 -4.59 -4.29
CA GLU A 138 -0.29 -5.15 -4.17
C GLU A 138 0.42 -4.63 -2.91
N MET A 139 0.36 -3.32 -2.65
CA MET A 139 0.91 -2.74 -1.42
C MET A 139 0.25 -3.33 -0.18
N GLN A 140 -1.08 -3.54 -0.18
CA GLN A 140 -1.78 -4.21 0.92
C GLN A 140 -1.21 -5.60 1.18
N ARG A 141 -1.00 -6.42 0.14
CA ARG A 141 -0.43 -7.76 0.28
C ARG A 141 0.97 -7.71 0.89
N GLU A 142 1.82 -6.80 0.42
CA GLU A 142 3.16 -6.60 0.97
C GLU A 142 3.12 -6.11 2.43
N ILE A 143 2.27 -5.13 2.75
CA ILE A 143 2.11 -4.58 4.10
C ILE A 143 1.63 -5.65 5.09
N LEU A 144 0.65 -6.47 4.71
CA LEU A 144 0.16 -7.56 5.57
C LEU A 144 1.23 -8.63 5.78
N THR A 145 2.06 -8.90 4.76
CA THR A 145 3.20 -9.81 4.89
C THR A 145 4.24 -9.25 5.86
N ASP A 146 4.64 -7.98 5.68
CA ASP A 146 5.57 -7.26 6.57
C ASP A 146 5.03 -7.24 8.01
N ALA A 147 3.72 -6.96 8.18
CA ALA A 147 3.08 -6.93 9.48
C ALA A 147 3.07 -8.31 10.14
N MET A 148 2.76 -9.39 9.43
CA MET A 148 2.81 -10.73 9.99
C MET A 148 4.22 -11.12 10.41
N ASP A 149 5.22 -10.82 9.59
CA ASP A 149 6.64 -11.14 9.85
C ASP A 149 7.13 -10.53 11.16
N VAL A 150 6.87 -9.23 11.38
CA VAL A 150 7.28 -8.55 12.62
C VAL A 150 6.49 -9.00 13.86
N HIS A 151 5.34 -9.63 13.69
CA HIS A 151 4.58 -10.25 14.79
C HIS A 151 5.04 -11.67 15.13
N GLY A 152 5.67 -12.37 14.18
CA GLY A 152 6.13 -13.75 14.32
C GLY A 152 5.00 -14.72 14.70
N GLY A 153 5.24 -15.54 15.73
CA GLY A 153 4.32 -16.60 16.17
C GLY A 153 2.87 -16.16 16.43
N LYS A 154 2.66 -14.88 16.80
CA LYS A 154 1.34 -14.35 17.14
C LYS A 154 0.36 -14.37 15.96
N THR A 155 0.84 -14.08 14.77
CA THR A 155 -0.05 -13.89 13.60
C THR A 155 -0.11 -15.11 12.70
N VAL A 156 0.79 -16.09 12.88
CA VAL A 156 0.71 -17.39 12.20
C VAL A 156 -0.19 -18.40 12.92
N THR A 157 -0.62 -18.11 14.14
CA THR A 157 -1.57 -18.93 14.91
C THR A 157 -2.96 -18.33 14.82
N LEU A 158 -3.90 -18.97 14.12
CA LEU A 158 -5.27 -18.47 13.97
C LEU A 158 -6.08 -18.69 15.26
N GLY A 159 -7.00 -17.76 15.52
CA GLY A 159 -7.92 -17.79 16.67
C GLY A 159 -8.51 -16.40 16.93
N PRO A 160 -9.37 -16.25 17.96
CA PRO A 160 -10.01 -14.98 18.29
C PRO A 160 -9.04 -13.80 18.53
N ARG A 161 -7.83 -14.06 19.04
CA ARG A 161 -6.80 -13.04 19.29
C ARG A 161 -5.96 -12.69 18.06
N ASN A 162 -6.12 -13.42 16.96
CA ASN A 162 -5.43 -13.14 15.71
C ASN A 162 -6.21 -12.16 14.83
N TYR A 163 -5.70 -10.94 14.74
CA TYR A 163 -6.31 -9.85 13.98
C TYR A 163 -5.71 -9.61 12.58
N LEU A 164 -4.71 -10.39 12.14
CA LEU A 164 -4.07 -10.22 10.81
C LEU A 164 -4.26 -11.40 9.86
N GLY A 165 -4.34 -12.63 10.37
CA GLY A 165 -4.28 -13.86 9.56
C GLY A 165 -5.41 -13.99 8.53
N ILE A 166 -6.64 -13.60 8.91
CA ILE A 166 -7.79 -13.58 7.99
C ILE A 166 -7.59 -12.53 6.89
N GLY A 167 -7.15 -11.32 7.27
CA GLY A 167 -6.89 -10.23 6.33
C GLY A 167 -5.77 -10.57 5.34
N TYR A 168 -4.69 -11.18 5.83
CA TYR A 168 -3.59 -11.69 5.00
C TYR A 168 -4.10 -12.71 3.99
N SER A 169 -4.84 -13.72 4.45
CA SER A 169 -5.40 -14.78 3.59
C SER A 169 -6.37 -14.19 2.54
N GLY A 170 -7.15 -13.19 2.94
CA GLY A 170 -8.11 -12.50 2.06
C GLY A 170 -7.45 -11.59 1.01
N SER A 171 -6.19 -11.19 1.18
CA SER A 171 -5.49 -10.29 0.24
C SER A 171 -5.40 -10.86 -1.19
N ALA A 172 -5.41 -12.18 -1.33
CA ALA A 172 -5.44 -12.89 -2.61
C ALA A 172 -6.72 -12.60 -3.42
N VAL A 173 -7.84 -12.32 -2.74
CA VAL A 173 -9.11 -11.98 -3.39
C VAL A 173 -8.98 -10.60 -4.05
N SER A 174 -8.49 -9.59 -3.35
CA SER A 174 -8.38 -8.22 -3.85
C SER A 174 -7.52 -8.08 -5.11
N ILE A 175 -6.46 -8.89 -5.25
CA ILE A 175 -5.59 -8.85 -6.43
C ILE A 175 -6.18 -9.60 -7.63
N THR A 176 -7.13 -10.51 -7.41
CA THR A 176 -7.72 -11.37 -8.47
C THR A 176 -9.04 -10.85 -9.00
N VAL A 177 -9.92 -10.33 -8.14
CA VAL A 177 -11.25 -9.83 -8.53
C VAL A 177 -11.19 -8.42 -9.12
N GLU A 178 -12.31 -7.96 -9.70
CA GLU A 178 -12.44 -6.66 -10.40
C GLU A 178 -11.47 -6.43 -11.58
N GLY A 179 -10.94 -7.54 -12.11
CA GLY A 179 -9.91 -7.62 -13.14
C GLY A 179 -8.57 -7.97 -12.53
N ALA A 180 -8.02 -9.13 -12.87
CA ALA A 180 -6.78 -9.63 -12.27
C ALA A 180 -5.63 -8.63 -12.44
N ASN A 181 -4.86 -8.42 -11.37
CA ASN A 181 -3.75 -7.47 -11.33
C ASN A 181 -2.76 -7.67 -12.48
N ILE A 182 -2.51 -8.91 -12.89
CA ILE A 182 -1.65 -9.26 -14.02
C ILE A 182 -2.14 -8.59 -15.31
N MET A 183 -3.44 -8.65 -15.61
CA MET A 183 -4.03 -8.02 -16.79
C MET A 183 -4.13 -6.51 -16.63
N THR A 184 -4.48 -6.02 -15.43
CA THR A 184 -4.57 -4.58 -15.16
C THR A 184 -3.23 -3.91 -15.42
N ARG A 185 -2.13 -4.46 -14.90
CA ARG A 185 -0.78 -3.94 -15.09
C ARG A 185 -0.32 -4.03 -16.54
N SER A 186 -0.46 -5.19 -17.17
CA SER A 186 0.13 -5.43 -18.50
C SER A 186 -0.65 -4.82 -19.66
N LEU A 187 -1.97 -4.72 -19.56
CA LEU A 187 -2.84 -4.31 -20.67
C LEU A 187 -3.57 -3.00 -20.42
N MET A 188 -4.06 -2.77 -19.19
CA MET A 188 -4.99 -1.67 -18.95
C MET A 188 -4.31 -0.33 -18.65
N ILE A 189 -3.37 -0.29 -17.71
CA ILE A 189 -2.79 0.98 -17.22
C ILE A 189 -2.18 1.78 -18.38
N PHE A 190 -1.19 1.20 -19.06
CA PHE A 190 -0.55 1.88 -20.18
C PHE A 190 -1.43 1.89 -21.43
N GLY A 191 -2.12 0.78 -21.76
CA GLY A 191 -2.93 0.70 -22.96
C GLY A 191 -4.08 1.72 -23.01
N GLN A 192 -4.76 1.95 -21.89
CA GLN A 192 -5.79 3.01 -21.81
C GLN A 192 -5.15 4.40 -21.77
N GLY A 193 -4.03 4.57 -21.06
CA GLY A 193 -3.31 5.84 -20.96
C GLY A 193 -2.75 6.33 -22.30
N ALA A 194 -2.12 5.44 -23.08
CA ALA A 194 -1.50 5.75 -24.37
C ALA A 194 -2.49 6.30 -25.39
N ILE A 195 -3.75 5.87 -25.33
CA ILE A 195 -4.81 6.38 -26.22
C ILE A 195 -5.48 7.61 -25.60
N ARG A 196 -5.94 7.54 -24.35
CA ARG A 196 -6.82 8.55 -23.76
C ARG A 196 -6.10 9.79 -23.23
N CYS A 197 -4.85 9.65 -22.82
CA CYS A 197 -4.08 10.73 -22.20
C CYS A 197 -3.11 11.41 -23.17
N HIS A 198 -2.90 10.85 -24.36
CA HIS A 198 -2.00 11.44 -25.34
C HIS A 198 -2.66 12.63 -26.05
N PRO A 199 -2.07 13.84 -25.98
CA PRO A 199 -2.73 15.08 -26.42
C PRO A 199 -3.04 15.15 -27.93
N TYR A 200 -2.33 14.36 -28.75
CA TYR A 200 -2.42 14.40 -30.20
C TYR A 200 -2.96 13.11 -30.84
N VAL A 201 -2.83 11.93 -30.22
CA VAL A 201 -3.08 10.65 -30.91
C VAL A 201 -4.56 10.46 -31.24
N LEU A 202 -5.47 10.81 -30.33
CA LEU A 202 -6.91 10.78 -30.63
C LEU A 202 -7.31 11.81 -31.68
N LYS A 203 -6.63 12.97 -31.72
CA LYS A 203 -6.89 14.01 -32.71
C LYS A 203 -6.42 13.57 -34.10
N GLU A 204 -5.25 12.95 -34.19
CA GLU A 204 -4.71 12.37 -35.43
C GLU A 204 -5.62 11.27 -35.98
N LEU A 205 -6.10 10.36 -35.11
CA LEU A 205 -7.05 9.31 -35.50
C LEU A 205 -8.38 9.89 -35.99
N ALA A 206 -8.95 10.85 -35.25
CA ALA A 206 -10.20 11.49 -35.64
C ALA A 206 -10.07 12.32 -36.92
N ALA A 207 -8.95 13.02 -37.13
CA ALA A 207 -8.69 13.77 -38.35
C ALA A 207 -8.53 12.83 -39.55
N LYS A 208 -7.84 11.70 -39.37
CA LYS A 208 -7.71 10.66 -40.40
C LYS A 208 -9.06 10.04 -40.76
N ASP A 209 -9.88 9.69 -39.76
CA ASP A 209 -11.19 9.06 -40.00
C ASP A 209 -12.18 10.01 -40.71
N ASN A 210 -11.98 11.33 -40.58
CA ASN A 210 -12.78 12.37 -41.23
C ASN A 210 -12.14 12.92 -42.53
N ASP A 211 -11.02 12.35 -43.00
CA ASP A 211 -10.24 12.83 -44.16
C ASP A 211 -9.87 14.34 -44.08
N ASP A 212 -9.64 14.88 -42.88
CA ASP A 212 -9.28 16.28 -42.66
C ASP A 212 -7.75 16.47 -42.57
N ILE A 213 -7.15 16.81 -43.71
CA ILE A 213 -5.69 16.99 -43.85
C ILE A 213 -5.17 18.15 -42.98
N ASN A 214 -5.92 19.25 -42.85
CA ASN A 214 -5.44 20.41 -42.10
C ASN A 214 -5.41 20.11 -40.60
N ALA A 215 -6.46 19.47 -40.09
CA ALA A 215 -6.52 19.04 -38.70
C ALA A 215 -5.46 17.96 -38.40
N PHE A 216 -5.15 17.10 -39.38
CA PHE A 216 -4.09 16.11 -39.26
C PHE A 216 -2.70 16.76 -39.18
N ASP A 217 -2.38 17.70 -40.07
CA ASP A 217 -1.08 18.39 -40.07
C ASP A 217 -0.85 19.17 -38.77
N GLU A 218 -1.87 19.89 -38.27
CA GLU A 218 -1.79 20.61 -37.00
C GLU A 218 -1.50 19.65 -35.84
N ALA A 219 -2.20 18.52 -35.77
CA ALA A 219 -2.00 17.52 -34.73
C ALA A 219 -0.61 16.87 -34.84
N PHE A 220 -0.17 16.52 -36.05
CA PHE A 220 1.11 15.88 -36.31
C PHE A 220 2.31 16.78 -35.97
N PHE A 221 2.31 18.04 -36.40
CA PHE A 221 3.40 18.97 -36.06
C PHE A 221 3.40 19.33 -34.56
N GLY A 222 2.22 19.41 -33.94
CA GLY A 222 2.08 19.54 -32.48
C GLY A 222 2.69 18.34 -31.74
N HIS A 223 2.45 17.13 -32.23
CA HIS A 223 3.02 15.90 -31.71
C HIS A 223 4.55 15.87 -31.86
N ALA A 224 5.07 16.19 -33.05
CA ALA A 224 6.52 16.29 -33.26
C ALA A 224 7.16 17.29 -32.29
N GLY A 225 6.55 18.48 -32.12
CA GLY A 225 7.00 19.48 -31.16
C GLY A 225 7.02 18.96 -29.71
N LEU A 226 6.02 18.18 -29.31
CA LEU A 226 5.98 17.53 -27.99
C LEU A 226 7.14 16.54 -27.81
N VAL A 227 7.41 15.70 -28.82
CA VAL A 227 8.52 14.73 -28.79
C VAL A 227 9.86 15.46 -28.62
N PHE A 228 10.14 16.47 -29.44
CA PHE A 228 11.39 17.24 -29.34
C PHE A 228 11.50 17.99 -28.01
N GLY A 229 10.41 18.60 -27.54
CA GLY A 229 10.36 19.28 -26.24
C GLY A 229 10.57 18.33 -25.06
N ASN A 230 10.02 17.11 -25.13
CA ASN A 230 10.27 16.06 -24.14
C ASN A 230 11.72 15.58 -24.17
N ALA A 231 12.29 15.35 -25.35
CA ALA A 231 13.69 14.97 -25.49
C ALA A 231 14.64 16.02 -24.91
N ALA A 232 14.42 17.30 -25.23
CA ALA A 232 15.22 18.40 -24.69
C ALA A 232 15.11 18.50 -23.16
N ARG A 233 13.90 18.43 -22.60
CA ARG A 233 13.68 18.46 -21.13
C ARG A 233 14.28 17.25 -20.44
N ALA A 234 14.02 16.04 -20.95
CA ALA A 234 14.55 14.81 -20.38
C ALA A 234 16.09 14.82 -20.35
N PHE A 235 16.73 15.24 -21.45
CA PHE A 235 18.19 15.32 -21.56
C PHE A 235 18.79 16.37 -20.62
N THR A 236 18.34 17.63 -20.74
CA THR A 236 18.91 18.73 -19.94
C THR A 236 18.71 18.50 -18.45
N GLN A 237 17.50 18.12 -18.03
CA GLN A 237 17.18 17.87 -16.63
C GLN A 237 17.87 16.61 -16.09
N ALA A 238 18.17 15.62 -16.95
CA ALA A 238 18.99 14.51 -16.54
C ALA A 238 20.42 14.93 -16.18
N PHE A 239 21.03 15.89 -16.87
CA PHE A 239 22.31 16.49 -16.46
C PHE A 239 22.19 17.45 -15.27
N GLY A 240 20.97 17.68 -14.75
CA GLY A 240 20.72 18.65 -13.67
C GLY A 240 20.65 20.10 -14.15
N LEU A 241 20.63 20.32 -15.47
CA LEU A 241 20.48 21.64 -16.10
C LEU A 241 19.00 21.95 -16.33
N GLY A 242 18.57 23.20 -16.15
CA GLY A 242 17.19 23.61 -16.47
C GLY A 242 16.11 22.93 -15.61
N ARG A 243 16.30 22.92 -14.27
CA ARG A 243 15.33 22.36 -13.32
C ARG A 243 13.92 22.94 -13.56
N ALA A 244 12.91 22.08 -13.56
CA ALA A 244 11.53 22.52 -13.72
C ALA A 244 11.13 23.50 -12.61
N SER A 245 10.42 24.57 -13.00
CA SER A 245 9.68 25.39 -12.04
C SER A 245 8.50 24.59 -11.53
N VAL A 246 8.39 24.45 -10.21
CA VAL A 246 7.36 23.63 -9.57
C VAL A 246 6.79 24.37 -8.35
N PRO A 247 5.47 24.33 -8.10
CA PRO A 247 4.82 25.09 -7.04
C PRO A 247 4.90 24.39 -5.67
N PHE A 248 6.07 23.87 -5.31
CA PHE A 248 6.28 23.09 -4.09
C PHE A 248 7.36 23.70 -3.21
N ASP A 249 7.20 23.56 -1.89
CA ASP A 249 8.16 24.05 -0.90
C ASP A 249 9.49 23.27 -0.95
N SER A 250 10.50 23.77 -0.25
CA SER A 250 11.85 23.22 -0.25
C SER A 250 11.96 21.75 0.19
N SER A 251 11.03 21.24 0.99
CA SER A 251 11.02 19.85 1.47
C SER A 251 10.61 18.85 0.39
N SER A 252 9.76 19.27 -0.54
CA SER A 252 9.18 18.43 -1.60
C SER A 252 9.65 18.81 -3.02
N GLN A 253 10.22 20.01 -3.21
CA GLN A 253 10.65 20.56 -4.50
C GLN A 253 11.54 19.61 -5.31
N LYS A 254 12.55 18.99 -4.68
CA LYS A 254 13.48 18.08 -5.40
C LYS A 254 12.76 16.87 -6.00
N TYR A 255 11.73 16.37 -5.32
CA TYR A 255 10.94 15.22 -5.77
C TYR A 255 9.97 15.65 -6.88
N ALA A 256 9.33 16.81 -6.74
CA ALA A 256 8.48 17.37 -7.79
C ALA A 256 9.26 17.65 -9.09
N GLN A 257 10.48 18.17 -8.98
CA GLN A 257 11.37 18.35 -10.14
C GLN A 257 11.75 17.00 -10.79
N ALA A 258 11.96 15.96 -9.98
CA ALA A 258 12.23 14.63 -10.47
C ALA A 258 11.01 14.02 -11.18
N VAL A 259 9.81 14.18 -10.62
CA VAL A 259 8.54 13.79 -11.27
C VAL A 259 8.41 14.50 -12.61
N ALA A 260 8.64 15.81 -12.68
CA ALA A 260 8.59 16.56 -13.94
C ALA A 260 9.59 16.04 -14.98
N ARG A 261 10.83 15.75 -14.57
CA ARG A 261 11.85 15.14 -15.44
C ARG A 261 11.42 13.77 -15.95
N PHE A 262 10.99 12.89 -15.05
CA PHE A 262 10.60 11.53 -15.41
C PHE A 262 9.32 11.49 -16.23
N SER A 263 8.40 12.45 -16.06
CA SER A 263 7.24 12.62 -16.95
C SER A 263 7.66 12.96 -18.38
N ALA A 264 8.68 13.80 -18.58
CA ALA A 264 9.23 14.06 -19.92
C ALA A 264 9.91 12.81 -20.51
N ALA A 265 10.67 12.08 -19.69
CA ALA A 265 11.28 10.81 -20.11
C ALA A 265 10.23 9.75 -20.46
N PHE A 266 9.16 9.64 -19.66
CA PHE A 266 8.04 8.75 -19.89
C PHE A 266 7.31 9.06 -21.19
N GLY A 267 7.00 10.34 -21.45
CA GLY A 267 6.38 10.78 -22.70
C GLY A 267 7.22 10.34 -23.91
N LEU A 268 8.50 10.70 -23.91
CA LEU A 268 9.43 10.30 -24.98
C LEU A 268 9.52 8.78 -25.18
N CYS A 269 9.59 8.01 -24.08
CA CYS A 269 9.63 6.55 -24.18
C CYS A 269 8.32 5.94 -24.69
N SER A 270 7.18 6.55 -24.33
CA SER A 270 5.86 6.14 -24.79
C SER A 270 5.71 6.38 -26.29
N ASP A 271 6.11 7.56 -26.77
CA ASP A 271 6.06 7.92 -28.19
C ASP A 271 6.96 7.01 -29.02
N ALA A 272 8.18 6.76 -28.53
CA ALA A 272 9.11 5.84 -29.17
C ALA A 272 8.59 4.39 -29.18
N ALA A 273 7.95 3.93 -28.10
CA ALA A 273 7.34 2.59 -28.06
C ALA A 273 6.17 2.47 -29.04
N MET A 274 5.28 3.47 -29.08
CA MET A 274 4.14 3.51 -30.00
C MET A 274 4.61 3.57 -31.46
N THR A 275 5.64 4.36 -31.75
CA THR A 275 6.19 4.48 -33.12
C THR A 275 6.90 3.20 -33.57
N THR A 276 7.71 2.60 -32.70
CA THR A 276 8.55 1.44 -33.09
C THR A 276 7.80 0.11 -33.04
N LEU A 277 6.78 -0.03 -32.20
CA LEU A 277 6.02 -1.27 -32.03
C LEU A 277 4.63 -1.21 -32.65
N GLY A 278 4.08 -0.01 -32.88
CA GLY A 278 2.78 0.16 -33.52
C GLY A 278 1.68 -0.69 -32.88
N SER A 279 1.00 -1.50 -33.70
CA SER A 279 -0.05 -2.43 -33.26
C SER A 279 0.43 -3.53 -32.33
N ASP A 280 1.71 -3.93 -32.42
CA ASP A 280 2.27 -5.04 -31.63
C ASP A 280 2.47 -4.65 -30.16
N LEU A 281 2.41 -3.35 -29.83
CA LEU A 281 2.56 -2.86 -28.47
C LEU A 281 1.53 -3.49 -27.52
N LYS A 282 0.30 -3.73 -28.00
CA LYS A 282 -0.75 -4.42 -27.24
C LYS A 282 -0.42 -5.88 -26.92
N MET A 283 0.35 -6.54 -27.79
CA MET A 283 0.80 -7.93 -27.62
C MET A 283 2.09 -8.02 -26.79
N ARG A 284 2.84 -6.92 -26.65
CA ARG A 284 4.09 -6.83 -25.86
C ARG A 284 3.79 -6.46 -24.41
N GLU A 285 3.05 -7.33 -23.74
CA GLU A 285 2.55 -7.14 -22.36
C GLU A 285 3.62 -6.69 -21.36
N LEU A 286 4.83 -7.26 -21.42
CA LEU A 286 5.91 -6.90 -20.50
C LEU A 286 6.52 -5.50 -20.75
N ILE A 287 6.46 -5.00 -21.99
CA ILE A 287 6.93 -3.64 -22.32
C ILE A 287 5.87 -2.64 -21.84
N SER A 288 4.61 -2.91 -22.19
CA SER A 288 3.45 -2.14 -21.74
C SER A 288 3.39 -2.07 -20.21
N ALA A 289 3.63 -3.19 -19.51
CA ALA A 289 3.68 -3.24 -18.05
C ALA A 289 4.73 -2.31 -17.44
N ARG A 290 5.93 -2.20 -18.04
CA ARG A 290 7.00 -1.32 -17.52
C ARG A 290 6.66 0.15 -17.73
N LEU A 291 6.10 0.51 -18.87
CA LEU A 291 5.57 1.86 -19.11
C LEU A 291 4.41 2.17 -18.15
N GLY A 292 3.55 1.17 -17.89
CA GLY A 292 2.47 1.25 -16.90
C GLY A 292 3.00 1.47 -15.48
N ASP A 293 4.07 0.78 -15.08
CA ASP A 293 4.72 0.98 -13.79
C ASP A 293 5.31 2.39 -13.68
N MET A 294 5.98 2.90 -14.73
CA MET A 294 6.49 4.28 -14.75
C MET A 294 5.36 5.29 -14.54
N LEU A 295 4.30 5.20 -15.34
CA LEU A 295 3.13 6.08 -15.24
C LEU A 295 2.50 6.02 -13.84
N SER A 296 2.37 4.81 -13.31
CA SER A 296 1.75 4.59 -12.01
C SER A 296 2.54 5.19 -10.86
N ASN A 297 3.86 4.98 -10.83
CA ASN A 297 4.70 5.55 -9.78
C ASN A 297 4.74 7.08 -9.87
N LEU A 298 4.75 7.66 -11.08
CA LEU A 298 4.65 9.11 -11.27
C LEU A 298 3.30 9.65 -10.79
N TYR A 299 2.21 8.96 -11.08
CA TYR A 299 0.88 9.34 -10.62
C TYR A 299 0.78 9.29 -9.09
N LEU A 300 1.21 8.18 -8.46
CA LEU A 300 1.21 8.02 -7.00
C LEU A 300 2.12 9.07 -6.32
N ALA A 301 3.29 9.37 -6.91
CA ALA A 301 4.18 10.41 -6.40
C ALA A 301 3.51 11.79 -6.48
N SER A 302 2.76 12.04 -7.55
CA SER A 302 1.98 13.27 -7.70
C SER A 302 0.87 13.36 -6.64
N MET A 303 0.22 12.26 -6.28
CA MET A 303 -0.79 12.24 -5.21
C MET A 303 -0.17 12.51 -3.83
N VAL A 304 1.01 11.94 -3.56
CA VAL A 304 1.77 12.23 -2.32
C VAL A 304 2.20 13.69 -2.26
N LEU A 305 2.73 14.24 -3.36
CA LEU A 305 3.09 15.66 -3.45
C LEU A 305 1.88 16.56 -3.24
N LYS A 306 0.74 16.24 -3.86
CA LYS A 306 -0.50 17.00 -3.70
C LYS A 306 -1.02 16.93 -2.26
N ASN A 307 -0.99 15.76 -1.64
CA ASN A 307 -1.37 15.59 -0.23
C ASN A 307 -0.50 16.43 0.70
N TRP A 308 0.81 16.42 0.49
CA TRP A 308 1.74 17.27 1.25
C TRP A 308 1.48 18.77 1.04
N HIS A 309 1.17 19.19 -0.19
CA HIS A 309 0.95 20.59 -0.52
C HIS A 309 -0.38 21.15 0.02
N GLU A 310 -1.43 20.33 0.03
CA GLU A 310 -2.78 20.77 0.41
C GLU A 310 -3.12 20.54 1.88
N THR A 311 -2.41 19.66 2.58
CA THR A 311 -2.68 19.37 3.99
C THR A 311 -1.70 20.10 4.90
N GLN A 312 -2.16 20.40 6.13
CA GLN A 312 -1.25 20.90 7.15
C GLN A 312 -0.36 19.73 7.64
N PRO A 313 0.97 19.85 7.51
CA PRO A 313 1.87 18.78 7.90
C PRO A 313 1.95 18.67 9.42
N VAL A 314 1.98 17.44 9.93
CA VAL A 314 2.25 17.16 11.35
C VAL A 314 3.72 16.79 11.57
N GLU A 315 4.16 16.80 12.82
CA GLU A 315 5.53 16.37 13.17
C GLU A 315 5.80 14.93 12.69
N GLY A 316 6.95 14.73 12.04
CA GLY A 316 7.37 13.45 11.46
C GLY A 316 6.78 13.14 10.08
N GLU A 317 5.78 13.89 9.60
CA GLU A 317 5.18 13.64 8.28
C GLU A 317 6.14 13.90 7.12
N LYS A 318 7.03 14.88 7.27
CA LYS A 318 8.03 15.23 6.25
C LYS A 318 8.87 14.02 5.89
N GLU A 319 9.37 13.28 6.87
CA GLU A 319 10.18 12.09 6.65
C GLU A 319 9.38 10.97 5.97
N VAL A 320 8.11 10.76 6.37
CA VAL A 320 7.23 9.77 5.73
C VAL A 320 7.01 10.13 4.27
N MET A 321 6.74 11.39 3.97
CA MET A 321 6.61 11.92 2.61
C MET A 321 7.90 11.73 1.81
N GLN A 322 9.06 12.06 2.39
CA GLN A 322 10.35 11.94 1.72
C GLN A 322 10.72 10.49 1.41
N TYR A 323 10.49 9.57 2.35
CA TYR A 323 10.69 8.14 2.13
C TYR A 323 9.75 7.63 1.02
N SER A 324 8.47 7.99 1.09
CA SER A 324 7.45 7.59 0.11
C SER A 324 7.79 8.06 -1.30
N LEU A 325 8.20 9.32 -1.47
CA LEU A 325 8.60 9.85 -2.78
C LEU A 325 9.91 9.25 -3.27
N GLY A 326 10.89 9.04 -2.39
CA GLY A 326 12.14 8.35 -2.73
C GLY A 326 11.87 6.94 -3.26
N TYR A 327 11.01 6.19 -2.56
CA TYR A 327 10.58 4.85 -2.96
C TYR A 327 9.89 4.83 -4.34
N LEU A 328 8.95 5.73 -4.58
CA LEU A 328 8.23 5.81 -5.87
C LEU A 328 9.15 6.23 -7.02
N LEU A 329 10.07 7.17 -6.80
CA LEU A 329 11.02 7.60 -7.82
C LEU A 329 12.08 6.54 -8.13
N HIS A 330 12.54 5.80 -7.11
CA HIS A 330 13.37 4.62 -7.32
C HIS A 330 12.67 3.62 -8.25
N ARG A 331 11.43 3.23 -7.94
CA ARG A 331 10.63 2.32 -8.77
C ARG A 331 10.35 2.86 -10.18
N THR A 332 10.19 4.17 -10.33
CA THR A 332 10.05 4.82 -11.64
C THR A 332 11.32 4.61 -12.48
N GLU A 333 12.49 4.85 -11.87
CA GLU A 333 13.78 4.70 -12.54
C GLU A 333 14.09 3.23 -12.87
N GLU A 334 13.70 2.29 -12.01
CA GLU A 334 13.78 0.85 -12.28
C GLU A 334 12.93 0.42 -13.46
N ALA A 335 11.69 0.90 -13.53
CA ALA A 335 10.79 0.61 -14.64
C ALA A 335 11.34 1.18 -15.96
N LEU A 336 11.89 2.40 -15.93
CA LEU A 336 12.55 3.04 -17.07
C LEU A 336 13.77 2.25 -17.56
N ASP A 337 14.71 1.93 -16.67
CA ASP A 337 15.90 1.15 -17.03
C ASP A 337 15.52 -0.24 -17.55
N GLY A 338 14.53 -0.89 -16.91
CA GLY A 338 13.95 -2.15 -17.36
C GLY A 338 13.32 -2.06 -18.74
N PHE A 339 12.60 -0.98 -19.05
CA PHE A 339 12.02 -0.73 -20.38
C PHE A 339 13.12 -0.61 -21.43
N LEU A 340 14.12 0.24 -21.19
CA LEU A 340 15.24 0.47 -22.11
C LEU A 340 16.05 -0.81 -22.36
N ARG A 341 16.26 -1.65 -21.33
CA ARG A 341 16.94 -2.95 -21.47
C ARG A 341 16.14 -3.97 -22.29
N ASN A 342 14.82 -3.82 -22.40
CA ASN A 342 13.95 -4.80 -23.04
C ASN A 342 13.28 -4.28 -24.33
N LEU A 343 13.53 -3.03 -24.72
CA LEU A 343 13.02 -2.49 -25.97
C LEU A 343 13.64 -3.25 -27.16
N PRO A 344 12.83 -3.82 -28.08
CA PRO A 344 13.32 -4.66 -29.18
C PRO A 344 14.25 -3.91 -30.13
N ASN A 345 13.89 -2.66 -30.47
CA ASN A 345 14.74 -1.82 -31.29
C ASN A 345 15.91 -1.26 -30.46
N ARG A 346 17.08 -1.91 -30.58
CA ARG A 346 18.27 -1.59 -29.78
C ARG A 346 18.87 -0.23 -30.10
N ALA A 347 18.80 0.22 -31.35
CA ALA A 347 19.29 1.56 -31.72
C ALA A 347 18.48 2.64 -30.99
N VAL A 348 17.14 2.53 -31.04
CA VAL A 348 16.25 3.43 -30.31
C VAL A 348 16.48 3.34 -28.80
N ALA A 349 16.67 2.14 -28.26
CA ALA A 349 16.93 1.95 -26.83
C ALA A 349 18.20 2.66 -26.35
N VAL A 350 19.29 2.61 -27.13
CA VAL A 350 20.55 3.28 -26.81
C VAL A 350 20.39 4.80 -26.85
N VAL A 351 19.72 5.32 -27.88
CA VAL A 351 19.43 6.76 -27.99
C VAL A 351 18.56 7.23 -26.82
N LEU A 352 17.46 6.53 -26.53
CA LEU A 352 16.60 6.86 -25.39
C LEU A 352 17.35 6.79 -24.05
N ARG A 353 18.25 5.82 -23.87
CA ARG A 353 19.09 5.73 -22.67
C ARG A 353 20.02 6.94 -22.55
N ALA A 354 20.70 7.33 -23.63
CA ALA A 354 21.56 8.50 -23.64
C ALA A 354 20.77 9.80 -23.33
N VAL A 355 19.51 9.87 -23.76
CA VAL A 355 18.64 11.02 -23.50
C VAL A 355 18.08 11.04 -22.07
N THR A 356 17.59 9.91 -21.59
CA THR A 356 16.79 9.86 -20.34
C THR A 356 17.61 9.51 -19.10
N LEU A 357 18.67 8.70 -19.26
CA LEU A 357 19.58 8.22 -18.22
C LEU A 357 21.07 8.38 -18.61
N PRO A 358 21.53 9.57 -19.03
CA PRO A 358 22.91 9.79 -19.49
C PRO A 358 23.99 9.44 -18.46
N LEU A 359 23.75 9.68 -17.16
CA LEU A 359 24.69 9.32 -16.08
C LEU A 359 24.24 8.05 -15.33
N GLY A 360 23.38 7.23 -15.93
CA GLY A 360 22.80 6.07 -15.28
C GLY A 360 21.74 6.41 -14.23
N ARG A 361 21.49 5.44 -13.34
CA ARG A 361 20.52 5.52 -12.25
C ARG A 361 21.04 6.41 -11.11
N ARG A 362 20.15 7.20 -10.49
CA ARG A 362 20.48 8.11 -9.39
C ARG A 362 19.50 8.07 -8.22
N TRP A 363 18.36 7.40 -8.38
CA TRP A 363 17.40 7.24 -7.31
C TRP A 363 17.60 5.87 -6.70
N ASP A 364 18.39 5.82 -5.64
CA ASP A 364 18.56 4.63 -4.81
C ASP A 364 17.33 4.43 -3.90
N ASN A 365 17.27 3.27 -3.24
CA ASN A 365 16.26 3.06 -2.21
C ASN A 365 16.40 4.09 -1.09
N PRO A 366 15.30 4.45 -0.40
CA PRO A 366 15.36 5.36 0.73
C PRO A 366 16.38 4.90 1.79
N HIS A 367 17.14 5.85 2.34
CA HIS A 367 18.21 5.59 3.29
C HIS A 367 17.70 5.03 4.63
N ASP A 368 18.50 4.17 5.27
CA ASP A 368 18.16 3.48 6.52
C ASP A 368 17.86 4.45 7.67
N ASP A 369 18.48 5.64 7.69
CA ASP A 369 18.16 6.68 8.68
C ASP A 369 16.69 7.12 8.63
N LEU A 370 16.11 7.21 7.42
CA LEU A 370 14.67 7.49 7.29
C LEU A 370 13.86 6.26 7.73
N ALA A 371 14.31 5.05 7.40
CA ALA A 371 13.64 3.83 7.84
C ALA A 371 13.54 3.75 9.38
N ARG A 372 14.64 4.00 10.08
CA ARG A 372 14.71 4.05 11.55
C ARG A 372 13.74 5.09 12.14
N LYS A 373 13.67 6.29 11.54
CA LYS A 373 12.73 7.33 11.98
C LYS A 373 11.27 6.91 11.79
N LEU A 374 10.92 6.39 10.61
CA LEU A 374 9.56 5.93 10.31
C LEU A 374 9.13 4.80 11.26
N ALA A 375 10.02 3.84 11.50
CA ALA A 375 9.78 2.75 12.44
C ALA A 375 9.52 3.28 13.86
N ARG A 376 10.32 4.24 14.34
CA ARG A 376 10.06 4.91 15.62
C ARG A 376 8.72 5.62 15.62
N PHE A 377 8.41 6.40 14.59
CA PHE A 377 7.16 7.16 14.51
C PHE A 377 5.92 6.29 14.63
N ILE A 378 5.86 5.16 13.91
CA ILE A 378 4.70 4.29 14.00
C ILE A 378 4.71 3.38 15.23
N SER A 379 5.86 3.17 15.87
CA SER A 379 5.97 2.33 17.09
C SER A 379 5.89 3.12 18.39
N THR A 380 5.63 4.43 18.35
CA THR A 380 5.42 5.25 19.55
C THR A 380 4.23 6.19 19.38
N ASP A 381 3.79 6.80 20.48
CA ASP A 381 2.70 7.77 20.47
C ASP A 381 3.15 9.09 19.80
N THR A 382 2.97 9.20 18.48
CA THR A 382 3.41 10.36 17.69
C THR A 382 2.28 10.99 16.88
N PRO A 383 2.33 12.30 16.57
CA PRO A 383 1.32 12.96 15.74
C PRO A 383 1.12 12.29 14.36
N ILE A 384 2.20 11.87 13.71
CA ILE A 384 2.12 11.19 12.42
C ILE A 384 1.48 9.80 12.52
N ARG A 385 1.71 9.05 13.60
CA ARG A 385 0.98 7.79 13.86
C ARG A 385 -0.52 8.05 13.93
N HIS A 386 -0.95 9.06 14.70
CA HIS A 386 -2.37 9.44 14.78
C HIS A 386 -2.95 9.85 13.44
N LYS A 387 -2.20 10.61 12.63
CA LYS A 387 -2.62 11.00 11.27
C LYS A 387 -2.80 9.77 10.37
N LEU A 388 -1.87 8.82 10.40
CA LEU A 388 -1.98 7.57 9.62
C LEU A 388 -3.13 6.67 10.09
N LEU A 389 -3.53 6.76 11.37
CA LEU A 389 -4.64 6.01 11.95
C LEU A 389 -5.99 6.72 11.87
N ALA A 390 -6.06 7.94 11.32
CA ALA A 390 -7.27 8.77 11.36
C ALA A 390 -8.51 8.11 10.73
N SER A 391 -8.31 7.24 9.74
CA SER A 391 -9.39 6.47 9.07
C SER A 391 -9.66 5.10 9.69
N THR A 392 -9.03 4.79 10.83
CA THR A 392 -9.17 3.51 11.53
C THR A 392 -9.94 3.72 12.83
N TRP A 393 -10.69 2.69 13.25
CA TRP A 393 -11.30 2.69 14.56
C TRP A 393 -10.21 2.55 15.64
N THR A 394 -10.01 3.59 16.46
CA THR A 394 -8.90 3.69 17.44
C THR A 394 -9.37 3.79 18.88
N THR A 395 -10.68 3.80 19.12
CA THR A 395 -11.27 3.85 20.46
C THR A 395 -11.68 2.46 20.93
N GLU A 396 -11.75 2.28 22.24
CA GLU A 396 -12.50 1.18 22.82
C GLU A 396 -14.00 1.47 22.61
N GLY A 397 -14.75 0.48 22.13
CA GLY A 397 -16.19 0.61 21.94
C GLY A 397 -16.96 0.01 23.09
N GLU A 398 -18.19 0.47 23.26
CA GLU A 398 -19.19 -0.24 24.06
C GLU A 398 -19.69 -1.45 23.24
N GLY A 399 -19.01 -2.59 23.33
CA GLY A 399 -19.37 -3.80 22.57
C GLY A 399 -18.48 -5.00 22.83
N ALA A 400 -18.84 -6.15 22.27
CA ALA A 400 -18.15 -7.44 22.47
C ALA A 400 -16.90 -7.65 21.58
N VAL A 401 -16.56 -6.69 20.72
CA VAL A 401 -15.44 -6.82 19.78
C VAL A 401 -14.26 -5.99 20.31
N GLU A 402 -13.20 -6.68 20.72
CA GLU A 402 -11.97 -6.01 21.14
C GLU A 402 -11.32 -5.26 19.97
N ASN A 403 -10.74 -4.09 20.29
CA ASN A 403 -10.00 -3.28 19.34
C ASN A 403 -8.50 -3.28 19.67
N PRO A 404 -7.67 -4.12 19.01
CA PRO A 404 -6.24 -4.19 19.27
C PRO A 404 -5.51 -2.85 19.11
N VAL A 405 -5.95 -2.01 18.16
CA VAL A 405 -5.32 -0.71 17.91
C VAL A 405 -5.53 0.24 19.08
N ALA A 406 -6.74 0.26 19.66
CA ALA A 406 -7.04 1.07 20.84
C ALA A 406 -6.18 0.65 22.04
N ARG A 407 -6.08 -0.67 22.29
CA ARG A 407 -5.28 -1.23 23.38
C ARG A 407 -3.79 -0.90 23.23
N TYR A 408 -3.24 -1.06 22.01
CA TYR A 408 -1.87 -0.63 21.74
C TYR A 408 -1.67 0.86 21.96
N ASN A 409 -2.60 1.71 21.49
CA ASN A 409 -2.50 3.15 21.70
C ASN A 409 -2.54 3.53 23.19
N GLY A 410 -3.29 2.78 24.03
CA GLY A 410 -3.23 2.91 25.48
C GLY A 410 -1.84 2.60 26.03
N LEU A 411 -1.29 1.42 25.70
CA LEU A 411 0.06 1.01 26.13
C LEU A 411 1.17 1.97 25.68
N LEU A 412 1.03 2.57 24.50
CA LEU A 412 2.04 3.49 23.95
C LEU A 412 2.11 4.83 24.69
N LYS A 413 1.01 5.31 25.28
CA LYS A 413 0.99 6.55 26.07
C LYS A 413 1.86 6.43 27.33
N ASP A 414 1.79 5.26 27.98
CA ASP A 414 2.50 4.98 29.23
C ASP A 414 3.86 4.30 29.00
N TYR A 415 4.22 4.02 27.73
CA TYR A 415 5.40 3.23 27.38
C TYR A 415 6.72 3.85 27.89
N ASP A 416 6.89 5.17 27.79
CA ASP A 416 8.15 5.81 28.22
C ASP A 416 8.38 5.66 29.73
N LYS A 417 7.31 5.68 30.53
CA LYS A 417 7.36 5.39 31.97
C LYS A 417 7.72 3.92 32.21
N ALA A 418 7.05 3.00 31.49
CA ALA A 418 7.34 1.57 31.59
C ALA A 418 8.79 1.23 31.20
N GLU A 419 9.32 1.82 30.12
CA GLU A 419 10.70 1.59 29.65
C GLU A 419 11.75 2.05 30.68
N GLN A 420 11.53 3.16 31.38
CA GLN A 420 12.41 3.57 32.48
C GLN A 420 12.42 2.54 33.61
N LEU A 421 11.25 2.00 33.96
CA LEU A 421 11.12 0.99 35.00
C LEU A 421 11.72 -0.35 34.57
N TYR A 422 11.47 -0.82 33.34
CA TYR A 422 12.13 -2.02 32.79
C TYR A 422 13.66 -1.90 32.87
N ARG A 423 14.23 -0.76 32.49
CA ARG A 423 15.68 -0.51 32.57
C ARG A 423 16.18 -0.53 34.01
N LYS A 424 15.43 0.07 34.93
CA LYS A 424 15.73 0.09 36.36
C LYS A 424 15.79 -1.34 36.93
N ALA A 425 14.78 -2.17 36.68
CA ALA A 425 14.76 -3.58 37.10
C ALA A 425 15.86 -4.41 36.40
N THR A 426 16.06 -4.22 35.09
CA THR A 426 17.10 -4.96 34.33
C THR A 426 18.50 -4.64 34.86
N LYS A 427 18.77 -3.37 35.20
CA LYS A 427 20.05 -2.96 35.78
C LYS A 427 20.27 -3.56 37.16
N ALA A 428 19.23 -3.60 38.00
CA ALA A 428 19.30 -4.23 39.32
C ALA A 428 19.55 -5.74 39.21
N TYR A 429 18.83 -6.43 38.31
CA TYR A 429 19.04 -7.84 38.02
C TYR A 429 20.48 -8.12 37.58
N ALA A 430 21.02 -7.31 36.64
CA ALA A 430 22.38 -7.47 36.14
C ALA A 430 23.47 -7.25 37.21
N LYS A 431 23.18 -6.47 38.25
CA LYS A 431 24.08 -6.27 39.40
C LYS A 431 23.96 -7.35 40.47
N GLY A 432 23.01 -8.28 40.35
CA GLY A 432 22.70 -9.26 41.38
C GLY A 432 21.94 -8.69 42.59
N GLU A 433 21.31 -7.52 42.43
CA GLU A 433 20.46 -6.91 43.47
C GLU A 433 19.07 -7.61 43.53
N LEU A 434 18.72 -8.39 42.51
CA LEU A 434 17.47 -9.18 42.43
C LEU A 434 17.78 -10.69 42.38
N PRO A 435 16.88 -11.57 42.88
CA PRO A 435 17.07 -13.02 42.82
C PRO A 435 17.24 -13.54 41.38
N MET A 436 18.18 -14.45 41.17
CA MET A 436 18.38 -15.11 39.87
C MET A 436 17.19 -15.96 39.42
N THR A 437 16.30 -16.32 40.36
CA THR A 437 15.06 -17.07 40.10
C THR A 437 13.95 -16.19 39.53
N ALA A 438 14.06 -14.86 39.60
CA ALA A 438 13.10 -13.93 39.00
C ALA A 438 13.34 -13.84 37.48
N LEU A 439 12.87 -14.86 36.76
CA LEU A 439 13.09 -15.02 35.33
C LEU A 439 12.07 -14.23 34.51
N HIS A 440 10.85 -14.08 35.05
CA HIS A 440 9.75 -13.37 34.39
C HIS A 440 9.67 -11.90 34.81
N PRO A 441 9.15 -10.99 33.95
CA PRO A 441 8.99 -9.57 34.28
C PRO A 441 8.22 -9.35 35.59
N GLU A 442 7.09 -10.03 35.77
CA GLU A 442 6.24 -9.93 36.97
C GLU A 442 7.02 -10.25 38.26
N GLU A 443 7.77 -11.36 38.26
CA GLU A 443 8.61 -11.76 39.41
C GLU A 443 9.70 -10.73 39.70
N ARG A 444 10.25 -10.10 38.66
CA ARG A 444 11.29 -9.06 38.81
C ARG A 444 10.72 -7.78 39.40
N PHE A 445 9.47 -7.43 39.12
CA PHE A 445 8.84 -6.24 39.70
C PHE A 445 8.57 -6.42 41.19
N GLU A 446 8.09 -7.61 41.60
CA GLU A 446 7.93 -7.92 43.03
C GLU A 446 9.27 -7.93 43.76
N ALA A 447 10.28 -8.61 43.20
CA ALA A 447 11.62 -8.61 43.79
C ALA A 447 12.22 -7.19 43.87
N ALA A 448 11.95 -6.34 42.87
CA ALA A 448 12.40 -4.95 42.89
C ALA A 448 11.70 -4.11 43.96
N LEU A 449 10.42 -4.39 44.26
CA LEU A 449 9.69 -3.76 45.37
C LEU A 449 10.26 -4.20 46.72
N GLU A 450 10.48 -5.50 46.92
CA GLU A 450 11.04 -6.06 48.15
C GLU A 450 12.47 -5.54 48.43
N ALA A 451 13.28 -5.39 47.38
CA ALA A 451 14.63 -4.85 47.46
C ALA A 451 14.69 -3.32 47.62
N GLY A 452 13.53 -2.63 47.69
CA GLY A 452 13.44 -1.17 47.80
C GLY A 452 13.94 -0.41 46.57
N ILE A 453 14.08 -1.10 45.43
CA ILE A 453 14.45 -0.49 44.15
C ILE A 453 13.22 0.20 43.56
N TYR A 454 12.06 -0.44 43.61
CA TYR A 454 10.79 0.16 43.21
C TYR A 454 10.05 0.77 44.39
N THR A 455 9.32 1.87 44.15
CA THR A 455 8.25 2.29 45.06
C THR A 455 7.00 1.42 44.85
N LYS A 456 6.07 1.46 45.80
CA LYS A 456 4.80 0.72 45.67
C LYS A 456 4.04 1.17 44.41
N GLU A 457 4.01 2.46 44.14
CA GLU A 457 3.34 3.04 42.97
C GLU A 457 4.00 2.63 41.64
N GLU A 458 5.33 2.49 41.61
CA GLU A 458 6.05 1.97 40.44
C GLU A 458 5.72 0.50 40.19
N ALA A 459 5.67 -0.32 41.25
CA ALA A 459 5.32 -1.73 41.14
C ALA A 459 3.85 -1.94 40.73
N ASP A 460 2.91 -1.23 41.37
CA ASP A 460 1.47 -1.28 41.05
C ASP A 460 1.24 -0.90 39.57
N PHE A 461 1.88 0.17 39.10
CA PHE A 461 1.83 0.57 37.69
C PHE A 461 2.37 -0.53 36.75
N MET A 462 3.52 -1.13 37.07
CA MET A 462 4.11 -2.18 36.21
C MET A 462 3.26 -3.45 36.19
N ARG A 463 2.57 -3.81 37.28
CA ARG A 463 1.63 -4.94 37.27
C ARG A 463 0.47 -4.71 36.30
N GLU A 464 -0.17 -3.54 36.38
CA GLU A 464 -1.28 -3.20 35.49
C GLU A 464 -0.82 -3.13 34.02
N TYR A 465 0.33 -2.50 33.77
CA TYR A 465 0.90 -2.39 32.44
C TYR A 465 1.28 -3.75 31.85
N GLU A 466 2.02 -4.58 32.61
CA GLU A 466 2.50 -5.88 32.15
C GLU A 466 1.35 -6.86 31.94
N ALA A 467 0.29 -6.81 32.76
CA ALA A 467 -0.89 -7.65 32.55
C ALA A 467 -1.52 -7.42 31.16
N VAL A 468 -1.65 -6.15 30.75
CA VAL A 468 -2.15 -5.80 29.41
C VAL A 468 -1.15 -6.19 28.32
N VAL A 469 0.16 -6.00 28.55
CA VAL A 469 1.20 -6.45 27.62
C VAL A 469 1.13 -7.97 27.41
N LEU A 470 1.07 -8.75 28.49
CA LEU A 470 1.00 -10.20 28.44
C LEU A 470 -0.22 -10.65 27.65
N GLU A 471 -1.39 -10.07 27.93
CA GLU A 471 -2.60 -10.37 27.18
C GLU A 471 -2.46 -10.06 25.68
N MET A 472 -1.90 -8.90 25.35
CA MET A 472 -1.65 -8.50 23.96
C MET A 472 -0.58 -9.35 23.27
N LEU A 473 0.32 -9.99 24.01
CA LEU A 473 1.32 -10.92 23.47
C LEU A 473 0.82 -12.36 23.37
N THR A 474 -0.19 -12.72 24.15
CA THR A 474 -0.70 -14.10 24.22
C THR A 474 -1.34 -14.51 22.90
N VAL A 475 -1.21 -15.79 22.57
CA VAL A 475 -1.79 -16.45 21.40
C VAL A 475 -2.92 -17.38 21.83
N ASP A 476 -3.83 -17.70 20.93
CA ASP A 476 -4.87 -18.67 21.21
C ASP A 476 -4.28 -20.08 21.24
N ASP A 477 -4.72 -20.88 22.20
CA ASP A 477 -4.54 -22.32 22.26
C ASP A 477 -5.91 -23.02 22.22
N PHE A 478 -5.89 -24.29 21.82
CA PHE A 478 -7.10 -25.07 21.61
C PHE A 478 -6.92 -26.47 22.21
N PRO A 479 -8.01 -27.12 22.65
CA PRO A 479 -7.98 -28.52 23.06
C PRO A 479 -7.33 -29.40 21.99
N PHE A 480 -6.64 -30.46 22.43
CA PHE A 480 -5.89 -31.37 21.55
C PHE A 480 -6.71 -31.91 20.36
N ASP A 481 -8.01 -32.13 20.56
CA ASP A 481 -8.92 -32.71 19.57
C ASP A 481 -9.72 -31.69 18.75
N GLU A 482 -9.54 -30.38 18.98
CA GLU A 482 -10.38 -29.31 18.41
C GLU A 482 -10.39 -29.32 16.87
N PHE A 483 -9.22 -29.49 16.25
CA PHE A 483 -9.07 -29.42 14.79
C PHE A 483 -9.16 -30.78 14.10
N ALA A 484 -9.39 -31.86 14.85
CA ALA A 484 -9.44 -33.20 14.29
C ALA A 484 -10.71 -33.39 13.44
N ARG A 485 -10.53 -33.69 12.16
CA ARG A 485 -11.66 -34.02 11.26
C ARG A 485 -12.34 -35.33 11.64
N ASN A 486 -11.59 -36.26 12.23
CA ASN A 486 -12.12 -37.49 12.82
C ASN A 486 -11.49 -37.68 14.20
N LYS A 487 -12.29 -37.51 15.25
CA LYS A 487 -11.82 -37.63 16.64
C LYS A 487 -11.50 -39.07 17.04
N GLU A 488 -12.10 -40.06 16.37
CA GLU A 488 -11.87 -41.49 16.66
C GLU A 488 -10.46 -41.95 16.33
N THR A 489 -9.74 -41.22 15.46
CA THR A 489 -8.36 -41.54 15.05
C THR A 489 -7.30 -40.87 15.92
N LEU A 490 -7.70 -40.09 16.93
CA LEU A 490 -6.77 -39.44 17.82
C LEU A 490 -6.19 -40.43 18.83
N ILE A 491 -4.87 -40.48 18.93
CA ILE A 491 -4.16 -41.21 19.98
C ILE A 491 -3.70 -40.17 20.98
N ASP A 492 -4.31 -40.17 22.16
CA ASP A 492 -3.83 -39.38 23.28
C ASP A 492 -2.65 -40.11 23.94
N HIS A 493 -1.45 -39.52 23.86
CA HIS A 493 -0.24 -40.08 24.46
C HIS A 493 -0.08 -39.70 25.94
N ASN A 494 -0.93 -38.82 26.47
CA ASN A 494 -1.01 -38.45 27.87
C ASN A 494 -2.49 -38.43 28.33
N PRO A 495 -3.18 -39.60 28.31
CA PRO A 495 -4.49 -39.68 28.93
C PRO A 495 -4.31 -39.38 30.44
N ALA A 496 -5.11 -38.43 30.92
CA ALA A 496 -5.08 -37.89 32.28
C ALA A 496 -5.08 -38.95 33.40
#